data_AF-A0A939NQV3-F1
#
_entry.id   AF-A0A939NQV3-F1
#
_cell.length_a   1.000
_cell.length_b   1.000
_cell.length_c   1.000
_cell.angle_alpha   90.00
_cell.angle_beta   90.00
_cell.angle_gamma   90.00
#
_symmetry.space_group_name_H-M   'P 1'
#
loop_
_entity.id
_entity.type
_entity.pdbx_description
1 polymer ?
#
loop_
_entity_poly.entity_id
_entity_poly.type
_entity_poly.pdbx_seq_one_letter_code
_entity_poly.pdbx_strand_id
1 'polypeptide(L)' 'MSTDPNTRKSIAQRAIDRAKGHGVPIDEDPAFIALLDEWVRGEIDMKQMRERYLGRLALQEAEQRGRLARRRARPEPGET' A
#
# COMPACT_ATOMS: atom_id res chain seq x y z
N MET A 1 3.28 14.61 17.57
CA MET A 1 1.88 14.74 18.04
C MET A 1 1.39 13.37 18.47
N SER A 2 1.11 13.18 19.76
CA SER A 2 0.54 11.92 20.27
C SER A 2 -0.98 12.04 20.29
N THR A 3 -1.62 11.78 19.14
CA THR A 3 -3.08 11.69 19.06
C THR A 3 -3.52 10.33 19.57
N ASP A 4 -4.52 10.29 20.48
CA ASP A 4 -5.05 9.07 21.09
C ASP A 4 -5.47 8.02 20.04
N PRO A 5 -5.22 6.71 20.27
CA PRO A 5 -5.57 5.65 19.31
C PRO A 5 -7.04 5.65 18.89
N ASN A 6 -7.97 5.97 19.79
CA ASN A 6 -9.39 6.04 19.43
C ASN A 6 -9.69 7.20 18.48
N THR A 7 -8.98 8.31 18.66
CA THR A 7 -9.09 9.46 17.75
C THR A 7 -8.55 9.10 16.38
N ARG A 8 -7.39 8.44 16.30
CA ARG A 8 -6.82 7.98 15.02
C ARG A 8 -7.72 6.98 14.31
N LYS A 9 -8.29 6.02 15.04
CA LYS A 9 -9.29 5.06 14.51
C LYS A 9 -10.52 5.77 13.95
N SER A 10 -11.03 6.78 14.66
CA SER A 10 -12.18 7.57 14.19
C SER A 10 -11.86 8.36 12.91
N ILE A 11 -10.64 8.90 12.80
CA ILE A 11 -10.16 9.58 11.59
C ILE A 11 -10.09 8.58 10.42
N ALA A 12 -9.50 7.40 10.63
CA ALA A 12 -9.42 6.36 9.60
C ALA A 12 -10.80 5.95 9.09
N GLN A 13 -11.72 5.65 10.01
CA GLN A 13 -13.07 5.25 9.67
C GLN A 13 -13.80 6.34 8.88
N ARG A 14 -13.71 7.60 9.31
CA ARG A 14 -14.32 8.74 8.60
C ARG A 14 -13.76 8.92 7.19
N ALA A 15 -12.47 8.72 7.00
CA ALA A 15 -11.85 8.79 5.68
C ALA A 15 -12.35 7.65 4.78
N ILE A 16 -12.46 6.44 5.33
CA ILE A 16 -12.98 5.25 4.64
C ILE A 16 -14.44 5.48 4.22
N ASP A 17 -15.29 5.91 5.15
CA ASP A 17 -16.71 6.14 4.86
C ASP A 17 -16.90 7.26 3.83
N ARG A 18 -16.05 8.29 3.87
CA ARG A 18 -16.05 9.36 2.86
C ARG A 18 -15.67 8.83 1.47
N ALA A 19 -14.62 8.02 1.36
CA ALA A 19 -14.23 7.44 0.08
C ALA A 19 -15.32 6.52 -0.49
N LYS A 20 -15.93 5.68 0.35
CA LYS A 20 -17.11 4.87 -0.01
C LYS A 20 -18.28 5.72 -0.50
N GLY A 21 -18.60 6.81 0.21
CA GLY A 21 -19.65 7.73 -0.18
C GLY A 21 -19.41 8.44 -1.51
N HIS A 22 -18.15 8.59 -1.93
CA HIS A 22 -17.76 9.12 -3.23
C HIS A 22 -17.55 8.04 -4.31
N GLY A 23 -17.78 6.75 -4.01
CA GLY A 23 -17.51 5.66 -4.93
C GLY A 23 -16.03 5.46 -5.28
N VAL A 24 -15.13 6.01 -4.47
CA VAL A 24 -13.69 5.84 -4.64
C VAL A 24 -13.29 4.49 -4.04
N PRO A 25 -12.71 3.58 -4.83
CA PRO A 25 -12.24 2.31 -4.31
C PRO A 25 -11.13 2.56 -3.30
N ILE A 26 -11.24 1.92 -2.15
CA ILE A 26 -10.19 1.94 -1.13
C ILE A 26 -9.33 0.72 -1.35
N ASP A 27 -8.03 0.90 -1.19
CA ASP A 27 -7.09 -0.20 -1.23
C ASP A 27 -7.32 -1.14 -0.04
N GLU A 28 -7.65 -2.39 -0.32
CA GLU A 28 -7.83 -3.46 0.67
C GLU A 28 -6.55 -4.30 0.82
N ASP A 29 -5.42 -3.83 0.26
CA ASP A 29 -4.13 -4.49 0.40
C ASP A 29 -3.78 -4.74 1.88
N PRO A 30 -3.47 -5.99 2.27
CA PRO A 30 -3.13 -6.32 3.65
C PRO A 30 -1.95 -5.52 4.19
N ALA A 31 -1.01 -5.10 3.33
CA ALA A 31 0.14 -4.31 3.71
C ALA A 31 -0.25 -2.85 4.01
N PHE A 32 -1.24 -2.29 3.32
CA PHE A 32 -1.89 -1.02 3.67
C PHE A 32 -2.58 -1.11 5.04
N ILE A 33 -3.40 -2.14 5.25
CA ILE A 33 -4.15 -2.33 6.50
C ILE A 33 -3.22 -2.47 7.71
N ALA A 34 -2.10 -3.20 7.57
CA ALA A 34 -1.10 -3.31 8.63
C ALA A 34 -0.48 -1.95 9.01
N LEU A 35 -0.11 -1.14 8.01
CA LEU A 35 0.43 0.21 8.25
C LEU A 35 -0.60 1.14 8.87
N LEU A 36 -1.88 0.98 8.52
CA LEU A 36 -2.97 1.73 9.13
C LEU A 36 -3.11 1.39 10.62
N ASP A 37 -2.97 0.12 10.99
CA ASP A 37 -3.04 -0.33 12.39
C ASP A 37 -1.84 0.16 13.21
N GLU A 38 -0.61 0.10 12.66
CA GLU A 38 0.59 0.72 13.27
C GLU A 38 0.37 2.22 13.52
N TRP A 39 -0.22 2.93 12.56
CA TRP A 39 -0.55 4.35 12.71
C TRP A 39 -1.61 4.57 13.78
N VAL A 40 -2.68 3.77 13.81
CA VAL A 40 -3.74 3.88 14.83
C VAL A 40 -3.17 3.65 16.24
N ARG A 41 -2.26 2.70 16.42
CA ARG A 41 -1.59 2.44 17.70
C ARG A 41 -0.63 3.53 18.15
N GLY A 42 -0.25 4.43 17.25
CA GLY A 42 0.73 5.47 17.57
C GLY A 42 2.18 5.07 17.31
N GLU A 43 2.43 3.87 16.79
CA GLU A 43 3.78 3.34 16.54
C GLU A 43 4.47 4.09 15.38
N ILE A 44 3.68 4.55 14.41
CA ILE A 44 4.13 5.40 13.33
C ILE A 44 3.24 6.65 13.20
N ASP A 45 3.77 7.67 12.53
CA ASP A 45 2.98 8.85 12.12
C ASP A 45 2.49 8.72 10.67
N MET A 46 1.59 9.62 10.25
CA MET A 46 1.00 9.58 8.90
C MET A 46 2.04 9.71 7.78
N LYS A 47 3.13 10.46 7.99
CA LYS A 47 4.19 10.62 7.00
C LYS A 47 4.91 9.29 6.82
N GLN A 48 5.29 8.64 7.93
CA GLN A 48 5.90 7.32 7.89
C GLN A 48 4.99 6.25 7.27
N MET A 49 3.69 6.27 7.59
CA MET A 49 2.70 5.38 6.97
C MET A 49 2.70 5.56 5.44
N ARG A 50 2.61 6.81 4.96
CA ARG A 50 2.60 7.14 3.53
C ARG A 50 3.89 6.73 2.83
N GLU A 51 5.04 7.05 3.42
CA GLU A 51 6.35 6.74 2.84
C GLU A 51 6.57 5.23 2.71
N ARG A 52 6.23 4.46 3.76
CA ARG A 52 6.33 3.00 3.73
C ARG A 52 5.40 2.37 2.70
N TYR A 53 4.17 2.88 2.58
CA TYR A 53 3.23 2.35 1.61
C TYR A 53 3.67 2.62 0.17
N LEU A 54 4.02 3.87 -0.15
CA LEU A 54 4.50 4.23 -1.49
C LEU A 54 5.81 3.51 -1.84
N GLY A 55 6.71 3.32 -0.88
CA GLY A 55 7.94 2.56 -1.08
C GLY A 55 7.67 1.10 -1.45
N ARG A 56 6.66 0.46 -0.83
CA ARG A 56 6.24 -0.90 -1.20
C ARG A 56 5.66 -0.97 -2.61
N LEU A 57 4.80 -0.02 -3.00
CA LEU A 57 4.25 0.03 -4.35
C LEU A 57 5.35 0.18 -5.40
N ALA A 58 6.31 1.09 -5.17
CA ALA A 58 7.45 1.28 -6.07
C ALA A 58 8.30 0.01 -6.20
N LEU A 59 8.51 -0.73 -5.10
CA LEU A 59 9.24 -2.00 -5.12
C LEU A 59 8.50 -3.08 -5.93
N GLN A 60 7.19 -3.21 -5.74
CA GLN A 60 6.36 -4.14 -6.49
C GLN A 60 6.38 -3.81 -7.99
N GLU A 61 6.24 -2.54 -8.36
CA GLU A 61 6.33 -2.11 -9.76
C GLU A 61 7.68 -2.45 -10.38
N ALA A 62 8.78 -2.20 -9.66
CA ALA A 62 10.13 -2.52 -10.13
C ALA A 62 10.31 -4.03 -10.35
N GLU A 63 9.82 -4.86 -9.42
CA GLU A 63 9.88 -6.31 -9.55
C GLU A 63 9.08 -6.82 -10.76
N GLN A 64 7.87 -6.30 -10.96
CA GLN A 64 7.03 -6.69 -12.09
C GLN A 64 7.65 -6.31 -13.43
N ARG A 65 8.25 -5.12 -13.52
CA ARG A 65 9.01 -4.70 -14.71
C ARG A 65 10.21 -5.61 -14.96
N GLY A 66 10.94 -5.98 -13.92
CA GLY A 66 12.05 -6.94 -14.01
C GLY A 66 11.61 -8.33 -14.47
N ARG A 67 10.49 -8.84 -13.95
CA ARG A 67 9.90 -10.12 -14.39
C ARG A 67 9.50 -10.08 -15.87
N LEU A 68 8.87 -9.00 -16.32
CA LEU A 68 8.49 -8.84 -17.73
C LEU A 68 9.71 -8.79 -18.65
N ALA A 69 10.75 -8.05 -18.26
CA ALA A 69 12.00 -7.99 -19.02
C ALA A 69 12.66 -9.38 -19.15
N ARG A 70 12.73 -10.15 -18.06
CA ARG A 70 13.25 -11.52 -18.06
C ARG A 70 12.44 -12.47 -18.95
N ARG A 71 11.11 -12.34 -18.96
CA ARG A 71 10.24 -13.14 -19.82
C ARG A 71 10.50 -12.85 -21.31
N ARG A 72 10.67 -11.58 -21.67
CA ARG A 72 10.97 -11.17 -23.05
C ARG A 72 12.37 -11.58 -23.53
N ALA A 73 13.33 -11.69 -22.60
CA ALA A 73 14.71 -12.06 -22.91
C ALA A 73 14.96 -13.58 -22.98
N ARG A 74 13.94 -14.41 -22.76
CA ARG A 74 14.06 -15.87 -22.90
C ARG A 74 13.89 -16.26 -24.37
N PRO A 75 14.93 -16.74 -25.07
CA PRO A 75 14.76 -17.27 -26.42
C PRO A 75 13.92 -18.55 -26.39
N GLU A 76 13.02 -18.70 -27.35
CA GLU A 76 12.24 -19.92 -27.59
C GLU A 76 13.21 -21.09 -27.82
N PRO A 77 13.18 -22.16 -27.02
CA PRO A 77 14.06 -23.30 -27.22
C PRO A 77 13.44 -24.17 -28.31
N GLY A 78 13.82 -23.94 -29.57
CA GLY A 78 13.49 -24.88 -30.64
C GLY A 78 13.56 -24.30 -32.04
N GLU A 79 14.76 -24.19 -32.59
CA GLU A 79 15.03 -24.55 -33.99
C GLU A 79 16.40 -25.24 -34.00
N THR A 80 16.38 -26.57 -34.02
CA THR A 80 17.52 -27.45 -34.34
C THR A 80 17.42 -27.84 -35.80
#